data_AF-A0A2V8PLE9-F1
#
_entry.id   AF-A0A2V8PLE9-F1
#
_cell.length_a   1.000
_cell.length_b   1.000
_cell.length_c   1.000
_cell.angle_alpha   90.00
_cell.angle_beta   90.00
_cell.angle_gamma   90.00
#
_symmetry.space_group_name_H-M   'P 1'
#
loop_
_entity.id
_entity.type
_entity.pdbx_description
1 polymer ?
#
loop_
_entity_poly.entity_id
_entity_poly.type
_entity_poly.pdbx_seq_one_letter_code
_entity_poly.pdbx_strand_id
1 'polypeptide(L)' 'ELIAANMSVEEIRDFIEADSLGYLSLDGMLAATGLSPDESCVACWNERYPTRITSEAETMHARDQAAAPTRVAVEI' A
#
# COMPACT_ATOMS: atom_id res chain seq x y z
N GLU A 1 -8.89 -7.43 0.43
CA GLU A 1 -8.88 -6.49 1.57
C GLU A 1 -7.73 -6.71 2.53
N LEU A 2 -7.22 -5.61 3.12
CA LEU A 2 -6.09 -5.56 4.06
C LEU A 2 -6.58 -5.13 5.45
N ILE A 3 -6.27 -5.89 6.51
CA ILE A 3 -6.78 -5.63 7.86
C ILE A 3 -6.24 -4.32 8.46
N ALA A 4 -4.94 -4.06 8.28
CA ALA A 4 -4.25 -2.88 8.79
C ALA A 4 -4.65 -1.57 8.08
N ALA A 5 -5.43 -1.65 7.00
CA ALA A 5 -5.99 -0.45 6.35
C ALA A 5 -7.17 0.13 7.14
N ASN A 6 -7.84 -0.65 8.00
CA ASN A 6 -9.09 -0.25 8.64
C ASN A 6 -9.07 -0.42 10.18
N MET A 7 -8.06 -1.08 10.73
CA MET A 7 -7.99 -1.43 12.15
C MET A 7 -6.68 -0.94 12.77
N SER A 8 -6.77 -0.44 13.99
CA SER A 8 -5.62 -0.13 14.84
C SER A 8 -4.88 -1.40 15.27
N VAL A 9 -3.67 -1.24 15.82
CA VAL A 9 -2.84 -2.36 16.29
C VAL A 9 -3.56 -3.16 17.39
N GLU A 10 -4.18 -2.48 18.35
CA GLU A 10 -4.99 -3.11 19.41
C GLU A 10 -6.17 -3.90 18.83
N GLU A 11 -6.92 -3.34 17.88
CA GLU A 11 -8.04 -4.04 17.25
C GLU A 11 -7.58 -5.27 16.47
N ILE A 12 -6.43 -5.20 15.79
CA ILE A 12 -5.85 -6.35 15.09
C ILE A 12 -5.41 -7.42 16.09
N ARG A 13 -4.77 -7.02 17.19
CA ARG A 13 -4.36 -7.94 18.26
C ARG A 13 -5.56 -8.70 18.83
N ASP A 14 -6.65 -8.00 19.11
CA ASP A 14 -7.90 -8.58 19.60
C ASP A 14 -8.50 -9.52 18.55
N PHE A 15 -8.53 -9.11 17.28
CA PHE A 15 -9.07 -9.90 16.17
C PHE A 15 -8.33 -11.23 15.96
N ILE A 16 -7.01 -11.26 16.13
CA ILE A 16 -6.20 -12.48 15.99
C ILE A 16 -6.07 -13.26 17.30
N GLU A 17 -6.72 -12.81 18.38
CA GLU A 17 -6.69 -13.42 19.72
C GLU A 17 -5.27 -13.59 20.29
N ALA A 18 -4.38 -12.63 20.03
CA ALA A 18 -3.00 -12.66 20.53
C ALA A 18 -2.85 -11.95 21.89
N ASP A 19 -1.97 -12.46 22.75
CA ASP A 19 -1.60 -11.78 24.00
C ASP A 19 -0.90 -10.43 23.75
N SER A 20 -0.13 -10.33 22.65
CA SER A 20 0.56 -9.11 22.24
C SER A 20 0.77 -9.07 20.73
N LEU A 21 0.91 -7.86 20.18
CA LEU A 21 1.21 -7.61 18.77
C LEU A 21 2.20 -6.45 18.67
N GLY A 22 3.22 -6.60 17.84
CA GLY A 22 4.16 -5.53 17.50
C GLY A 22 4.48 -5.57 16.01
N TYR A 23 4.51 -4.40 15.38
CA TYR A 23 4.98 -4.24 14.01
C TYR A 23 6.46 -3.83 14.00
N LEU A 24 7.18 -4.22 12.95
CA LEU A 24 8.49 -3.67 12.67
C LEU A 24 8.36 -2.16 12.38
N SER A 25 9.29 -1.35 12.86
CA SER A 25 9.30 0.07 12.51
C SER A 25 9.74 0.26 11.05
N LEU A 26 9.17 1.25 10.35
CA LEU A 26 9.55 1.56 8.98
C LEU A 26 11.06 1.83 8.86
N ASP A 27 11.60 2.65 9.78
CA ASP A 27 13.02 2.99 9.82
C ASP A 27 13.90 1.76 10.11
N GLY A 28 13.48 0.90 11.04
CA GLY A 28 14.20 -0.33 11.36
C GLY A 28 14.21 -1.31 10.19
N MET A 29 13.10 -1.40 9.45
CA MET A 29 12.98 -2.19 8.24
C MET A 29 13.94 -1.69 7.16
N LEU A 30 13.94 -0.38 6.86
CA LEU A 30 14.84 0.22 5.88
C LEU A 30 16.33 0.07 6.27
N ALA A 31 16.66 0.27 7.55
CA ALA A 31 18.02 0.08 8.04
C ALA A 31 18.51 -1.37 7.85
N ALA A 32 17.62 -2.35 8.02
CA ALA A 32 17.94 -3.77 7.86
C ALA A 32 18.17 -4.18 6.39
N THR A 33 17.55 -3.50 5.42
CA THR A 33 17.77 -3.79 4.00
C THR A 33 19.09 -3.21 3.47
N GLY A 34 19.65 -2.21 4.16
CA GLY A 34 20.84 -1.48 3.71
C GLY A 34 20.59 -0.57 2.49
N LEU A 35 19.33 -0.39 2.10
CA LEU A 35 18.92 0.50 1.02
C LEU A 35 18.59 1.88 1.58
N SER A 36 18.86 2.95 0.82
CA SER A 36 18.39 4.26 1.21
C SER A 36 16.86 4.38 1.05
N PRO A 37 16.19 5.28 1.80
CA PRO A 37 14.74 5.49 1.68
C PRO A 37 14.28 5.84 0.27
N ASP A 38 15.13 6.48 -0.53
CA ASP A 38 14.83 6.91 -1.90
C ASP A 38 15.00 5.79 -2.94
N GLU A 39 15.64 4.68 -2.56
CA GLU A 39 15.87 3.51 -3.43
C GLU A 39 14.80 2.42 -3.25
N SER A 40 13.95 2.54 -2.23
CA SER A 40 12.92 1.55 -1.90
C SER A 40 11.53 2.16 -1.93
N CYS A 41 10.62 1.58 -2.70
CA CYS A 41 9.21 1.94 -2.62
C CYS A 41 8.61 1.39 -1.31
N VAL A 42 8.11 2.29 -0.45
CA VAL A 42 7.44 1.94 0.82
C VAL A 42 5.97 2.36 0.84
N ALA A 43 5.37 2.54 -0.33
CA ALA A 43 4.00 3.04 -0.46
C ALA A 43 2.94 2.15 0.21
N CYS A 44 3.19 0.84 0.38
CA CYS A 44 2.31 -0.03 1.15
C CYS A 44 2.27 0.28 2.66
N TRP A 45 3.21 1.08 3.16
CA TRP A 45 3.30 1.50 4.56
C TRP A 45 2.77 2.91 4.79
N ASN A 46 3.02 3.83 3.86
CA ASN A 46 2.76 5.26 4.04
C ASN A 46 1.91 5.90 2.93
N GLU A 47 1.42 5.09 1.98
CA GLU A 47 0.56 5.51 0.86
C GLU A 47 1.24 6.46 -0.15
N ARG A 48 2.54 6.72 -0.02
CA ARG A 48 3.29 7.63 -0.90
C ARG A 48 3.94 6.85 -2.04
N TYR A 49 3.18 6.63 -3.11
CA TYR A 49 3.68 6.01 -4.33
C TYR A 49 4.67 6.96 -5.06
N PRO A 50 5.88 6.49 -5.42
CA PRO A 50 6.86 7.30 -6.16
C PRO A 50 6.45 7.51 -7.63
N THR A 51 5.51 6.70 -8.12
CA THR A 51 4.96 6.76 -9.47
C THR A 51 3.54 7.29 -9.45
N ARG A 52 3.18 8.13 -10.43
CA ARG A 52 1.78 8.51 -10.65
C ARG A 52 1.00 7.31 -11.16
N ILE A 53 -0.18 7.09 -10.59
CA ILE A 53 -1.15 6.15 -11.13
C ILE A 53 -1.90 6.85 -12.26
N THR A 54 -1.73 6.36 -13.49
CA THR A 54 -2.52 6.80 -14.65
C THR A 54 -3.75 5.92 -14.83
N SER A 55 -4.70 6.33 -15.67
CA SER A 55 -5.87 5.51 -16.04
C SER A 55 -5.51 4.13 -16.59
N GLU A 56 -4.33 3.99 -17.21
CA GLU A 56 -3.83 2.72 -17.72
C GLU A 56 -3.18 1.85 -16.63
N ALA A 57 -2.75 2.48 -15.54
CA ALA A 57 -2.14 1.86 -14.36
C ALA A 57 -3.15 1.55 -13.25
N GLU A 58 -4.45 1.59 -13.57
CA GLU A 58 -5.51 1.12 -12.67
C GLU A 58 -5.18 -0.28 -12.13
N THR A 59 -5.53 -0.50 -10.86
CA THR A 59 -5.27 -1.77 -10.19
C THR A 59 -5.98 -2.89 -10.95
N MET A 60 -5.42 -4.11 -10.93
CA MET A 60 -6.09 -5.26 -11.56
C MET A 60 -7.53 -5.42 -11.05
N HIS A 61 -7.77 -5.14 -9.76
CA HIS A 61 -9.12 -5.13 -9.19
C HIS A 61 -10.06 -4.09 -9.84
N ALA A 62 -9.58 -2.87 -10.07
CA ALA A 62 -10.37 -1.85 -10.78
C ALA A 62 -10.61 -2.24 -12.24
N ARG A 63 -9.62 -2.83 -12.92
CA ARG A 63 -9.74 -3.33 -14.30
C ARG A 63 -10.72 -4.50 -14.42
N ASP A 64 -10.76 -5.38 -13.43
CA ASP A 64 -11.69 -6.51 -13.38
C ASP A 64 -13.13 -6.07 -13.05
N GLN A 65 -13.30 -4.90 -12.40
CA GLN A 65 -14.60 -4.35 -12.02
C GLN A 65 -15.12 -3.24 -12.94
N ALA A 66 -14.29 -2.66 -13.80
CA ALA A 66 -14.69 -1.66 -14.77
C ALA A 66 -15.22 -2.33 -16.05
N ALA A 67 -16.47 -2.05 -16.42
CA ALA A 67 -16.90 -2.23 -17.82
C ALA A 67 -16.01 -1.34 -18.71
N ALA A 68 -15.47 -1.91 -19.80
CA ALA A 68 -14.40 -1.34 -20.63
C ALA A 68 -14.40 0.20 -20.71
N PRO A 69 -13.33 0.89 -20.30
CA PRO A 69 -13.35 2.35 -20.18
C PRO A 69 -13.44 3.01 -21.56
N THR A 70 -14.36 3.98 -21.65
CA THR A 70 -14.46 4.92 -22.77
C THR A 70 -13.26 5.87 -22.72
N ARG A 71 -12.58 6.00 -23.86
CA ARG A 71 -11.34 6.76 -24.07
C ARG A 71 -11.34 8.13 -23.36
N VAL A 72 -10.26 8.44 -22.63
CA VAL A 72 -9.93 9.81 -22.21
C VAL A 72 -8.70 10.26 -22.99
N ALA A 73 -8.83 11.40 -23.68
CA ALA A 73 -7.77 12.03 -24.46
C ALA A 73 -6.79 12.75 -23.54
N VAL A 74 -5.49 12.57 -23.79
CA VAL A 74 -4.39 13.27 -23.12
C VAL A 74 -4.05 14.51 -23.96
N GLU A 75 -4.11 15.70 -23.37
CA GLU A 75 -3.51 16.92 -23.94
C GLU A 75 -2.20 17.25 -23.20
N ILE A 76 -1.24 17.74 -24.00
CA ILE A 76 0.20 17.90 -23.72
C ILE A 76 0.48 19.03 -22.73
#